data_AF-A0A0B7IDA5-F1
#
_entry.id   AF-A0A0B7IDA5-F1
#
_cell.length_a   1.000
_cell.length_b   1.000
_cell.length_c   1.000
_cell.angle_alpha   90.00
_cell.angle_beta   90.00
_cell.angle_gamma   90.00
#
_symmetry.space_group_name_H-M   'P 1'
#
loop_
_entity.id
_entity.type
_entity.pdbx_description
1 polymer ?
#
loop_
_entity_poly.entity_id
_entity_poly.type
_entity_poly.pdbx_seq_one_letter_code
_entity_poly.pdbx_strand_id
1 'polypeptide(L)'
;MKNYPTDITDNQWQFIKKTLNFNERKRKHDLRTIWNAIMYLVKTGCQWRMLSGDFPKWQLVYYYYSKWANAEDFDLLLSKLREEVRTKRNQNKVPSLGIMDSQSVKMGQ
;
A
#
# COMPACT_ATOMS: atom_id res chain seq x y z
N MET A 1 0.38 2.26 -20.20
CA MET A 1 0.23 1.27 -19.10
C MET A 1 -1.16 0.69 -19.22
N LYS A 2 -1.33 -0.63 -19.08
CA LYS A 2 -2.68 -1.20 -18.97
C LYS A 2 -3.28 -0.77 -17.63
N ASN A 3 -4.56 -0.43 -17.65
CA ASN A 3 -5.31 -0.04 -16.46
C ASN A 3 -5.80 -1.32 -15.79
N TYR A 4 -5.23 -1.67 -14.65
CA TYR A 4 -5.68 -2.83 -13.88
C TYR A 4 -6.83 -2.44 -12.97
N PRO A 5 -7.82 -3.33 -12.71
CA PRO A 5 -8.86 -3.09 -11.70
C PRO A 5 -8.30 -2.85 -10.28
N THR A 6 -7.03 -3.22 -10.05
CA THR A 6 -6.29 -3.05 -8.80
C THR A 6 -5.59 -1.69 -8.71
N ASP A 7 -5.59 -0.90 -9.77
CA ASP A 7 -4.90 0.40 -9.80
C ASP A 7 -5.59 1.39 -8.86
N ILE A 8 -4.78 2.19 -8.18
CA ILE A 8 -5.30 3.20 -7.27
C ILE A 8 -5.90 4.37 -8.03
N THR A 9 -7.03 4.86 -7.53
CA THR A 9 -7.68 6.06 -8.06
C THR A 9 -6.83 7.29 -7.80
N ASP A 10 -7.08 8.38 -8.53
CA ASP A 10 -6.36 9.65 -8.32
C ASP A 10 -6.51 10.15 -6.90
N ASN A 11 -7.71 10.06 -6.32
CA ASN A 11 -7.98 10.48 -4.95
C ASN A 11 -7.19 9.67 -3.93
N GLN A 12 -7.11 8.34 -4.10
CA GLN A 12 -6.29 7.48 -3.26
C GLN A 12 -4.80 7.83 -3.40
N TRP A 13 -4.34 8.10 -4.62
CA TRP A 13 -2.96 8.49 -4.86
C TRP A 13 -2.59 9.83 -4.19
N GLN A 14 -3.47 10.83 -4.29
CA GLN A 14 -3.25 12.12 -3.63
C GLN A 14 -3.18 11.98 -2.11
N PHE A 15 -4.05 11.15 -1.53
CA PHE A 15 -3.99 10.84 -0.10
C PHE A 15 -2.65 10.20 0.28
N ILE A 16 -2.17 9.20 -0.47
CA ILE A 16 -0.88 8.56 -0.22
C ILE A 16 0.27 9.56 -0.33
N LYS A 17 0.30 10.35 -1.41
CA LYS A 17 1.34 11.34 -1.67
C LYS A 17 1.41 12.39 -0.55
N LYS A 18 0.26 12.85 -0.06
CA LYS A 18 0.17 13.84 1.02
C LYS A 18 0.64 13.26 2.35
N THR A 19 0.28 12.02 2.66
CA THR A 19 0.61 11.38 3.95
C THR A 19 2.09 11.03 4.05
N LEU A 20 2.67 10.46 2.99
CA LEU A 20 4.06 9.97 3.02
C LEU A 20 5.10 11.01 2.59
N ASN A 21 4.66 12.20 2.18
CA ASN A 21 5.49 13.35 1.81
C ASN A 21 6.74 12.96 0.99
N PHE A 22 6.54 12.28 -0.14
CA PHE A 22 7.65 11.73 -0.92
C PHE A 22 8.58 12.84 -1.43
N ASN A 23 9.88 12.68 -1.22
CA ASN A 23 10.88 13.58 -1.80
C ASN A 23 10.74 13.66 -3.33
N GLU A 24 10.70 14.89 -3.84
CA GLU A 24 10.68 15.22 -5.26
C GLU A 24 12.07 15.03 -5.88
N ARG A 25 12.41 13.78 -6.17
CA ARG A 25 13.58 13.41 -6.97
C ARG A 25 13.14 12.90 -8.34
N LYS A 26 13.95 13.18 -9.36
CA LYS A 26 13.76 12.62 -10.70
C LYS A 26 13.96 11.09 -10.63
N ARG A 27 12.94 10.33 -11.01
CA ARG A 27 12.95 8.86 -11.02
C ARG A 27 12.67 8.37 -12.42
N LYS A 28 13.23 7.21 -12.78
CA LYS A 28 12.92 6.53 -14.05
C LYS A 28 11.47 6.01 -14.09
N HIS A 29 10.96 5.56 -12.94
CA HIS A 29 9.59 5.07 -12.78
C HIS A 29 8.87 5.95 -11.77
N ASP A 30 7.61 6.28 -12.08
CA ASP A 30 6.75 7.00 -11.15
C ASP A 30 6.44 6.13 -9.92
N LEU A 31 6.32 6.77 -8.76
CA LEU A 31 5.98 6.08 -7.52
C LEU A 31 4.55 5.53 -7.57
N ARG A 32 3.64 6.17 -8.31
CA ARG A 32 2.28 5.66 -8.50
C ARG A 32 2.29 4.28 -9.17
N THR A 33 3.13 4.12 -10.19
CA THR A 33 3.31 2.85 -10.88
C THR A 33 3.79 1.75 -9.93
N ILE A 34 4.66 2.08 -8.99
CA ILE A 34 5.15 1.13 -7.98
C ILE A 34 4.04 0.77 -6.99
N TRP A 35 3.25 1.74 -6.54
CA TRP A 35 2.08 1.49 -5.69
C TRP A 35 1.03 0.62 -6.39
N ASN A 36 0.75 0.86 -7.67
CA ASN A 36 -0.14 0.01 -8.46
C ASN A 36 0.39 -1.43 -8.54
N ALA A 37 1.70 -1.62 -8.73
CA ALA A 37 2.30 -2.95 -8.73
C ALA A 37 2.16 -3.66 -7.37
N ILE A 38 2.35 -2.93 -6.26
CA ILE A 38 2.14 -3.47 -4.91
C ILE A 38 0.66 -3.84 -4.71
N MET A 39 -0.28 -2.98 -5.12
CA MET A 39 -1.72 -3.27 -5.01
C MET A 39 -2.13 -4.46 -5.87
N TYR A 40 -1.55 -4.61 -7.06
CA TYR A 40 -1.74 -5.77 -7.91
C TYR A 40 -1.31 -7.06 -7.21
N LEU A 41 -0.10 -7.08 -6.62
CA LEU A 41 0.40 -8.22 -5.84
C LEU A 41 -0.51 -8.55 -4.66
N VAL A 42 -0.91 -7.55 -3.87
CA VAL A 42 -1.77 -7.75 -2.70
C VAL A 42 -3.15 -8.28 -3.08
N LYS A 43 -3.72 -7.83 -4.20
CA LYS A 43 -5.06 -8.24 -4.64
C LYS A 43 -5.07 -9.58 -5.35
N THR A 44 -4.05 -9.90 -6.14
CA THR A 44 -3.98 -11.16 -6.89
C THR A 44 -3.35 -12.29 -6.09
N GLY A 45 -2.52 -11.97 -5.09
CA GLY A 45 -1.72 -12.95 -4.35
C GLY A 45 -0.62 -13.60 -5.19
N CYS A 46 -0.29 -13.06 -6.36
CA CYS A 46 0.73 -13.66 -7.22
C CYS A 46 2.12 -13.57 -6.57
N GLN A 47 2.99 -14.52 -6.92
CA GLN A 47 4.38 -14.49 -6.46
C GLN A 47 5.10 -13.26 -7.03
N TRP A 48 6.05 -12.70 -6.29
CA TRP A 48 6.86 -11.55 -6.75
C TRP A 48 7.46 -11.74 -8.14
N ARG A 49 7.95 -12.95 -8.45
CA ARG A 49 8.54 -13.29 -9.76
C ARG A 49 7.52 -13.39 -10.89
N MET A 50 6.23 -13.49 -10.56
CA MET A 50 5.10 -13.55 -11.49
C MET A 50 4.40 -12.19 -11.64
N LEU A 51 4.98 -11.10 -11.12
CA LEU A 51 4.47 -9.76 -11.36
C LEU A 51 4.36 -9.51 -12.87
N SER A 52 3.23 -8.93 -13.29
CA SER A 52 2.98 -8.63 -14.71
C SER A 52 4.11 -7.79 -15.32
N GLY A 53 4.52 -8.12 -16.55
CA GLY A 53 5.56 -7.41 -17.29
C GLY A 53 5.22 -5.96 -17.65
N ASP A 54 3.96 -5.54 -17.46
CA ASP A 54 3.52 -4.15 -17.62
C ASP A 54 4.03 -3.24 -16.49
N PHE A 55 4.47 -3.81 -15.36
CA PHE A 55 5.02 -3.10 -14.22
C PHE A 55 6.56 -3.03 -14.28
N PRO A 56 7.21 -2.14 -13.49
CA PRO A 56 8.65 -2.18 -13.32
C PRO A 56 9.10 -3.53 -12.80
N LYS A 57 10.35 -3.90 -13.08
CA LYS A 57 10.93 -5.18 -12.63
C LYS A 57 10.66 -5.42 -11.15
N TRP A 58 10.26 -6.64 -10.80
CA TRP A 58 9.83 -7.00 -9.45
C TRP A 58 10.87 -6.63 -8.38
N GLN A 59 12.17 -6.67 -8.67
CA GLN A 59 13.23 -6.28 -7.74
C GLN A 59 13.11 -4.80 -7.31
N LEU A 60 12.75 -3.93 -8.26
CA LEU A 60 12.57 -2.51 -7.99
C LEU A 60 11.30 -2.29 -7.15
N VAL A 61 10.22 -2.97 -7.49
CA VAL A 61 8.96 -2.90 -6.72
C VAL A 61 9.19 -3.39 -5.30
N TYR A 62 9.89 -4.52 -5.14
CA TYR A 62 10.26 -5.08 -3.84
C TYR A 62 11.17 -4.15 -3.03
N TYR A 63 12.16 -3.50 -3.68
CA TYR A 63 13.00 -2.50 -3.02
C TYR A 63 12.18 -1.39 -2.37
N TYR A 64 11.22 -0.81 -3.10
CA TYR A 64 10.36 0.24 -2.57
C TYR A 64 9.40 -0.28 -1.50
N TYR A 65 8.80 -1.46 -1.73
CA TYR A 65 7.97 -2.12 -0.72
C TYR A 65 8.73 -2.31 0.59
N SER A 66 9.92 -2.91 0.54
CA SER A 66 10.75 -3.14 1.72
C SER A 66 11.18 -1.83 2.37
N LYS A 67 11.53 -0.81 1.58
CA LYS A 67 11.86 0.52 2.10
C LYS A 67 10.71 1.12 2.90
N TRP A 68 9.49 1.10 2.37
CA TRP A 68 8.31 1.67 3.01
C TRP A 68 7.81 0.82 4.18
N ALA A 69 7.93 -0.51 4.09
CA ALA A 69 7.62 -1.41 5.21
C ALA A 69 8.54 -1.16 6.40
N ASN A 70 9.86 -1.06 6.17
CA ASN A 70 10.83 -0.77 7.23
C ASN A 70 10.70 0.64 7.82
N ALA A 71 10.10 1.57 7.07
CA ALA A 71 9.82 2.92 7.55
C ALA A 71 8.44 3.03 8.25
N GLU A 72 7.69 1.92 8.37
CA GLU A 72 6.32 1.89 8.91
C GLU A 72 5.33 2.80 8.15
N ASP A 73 5.64 3.11 6.89
CA ASP A 73 4.83 4.03 6.07
C ASP A 73 3.43 3.45 5.82
N PHE A 74 3.30 2.12 5.70
CA PHE A 74 1.99 1.46 5.56
C PHE A 74 1.14 1.61 6.83
N ASP A 75 1.75 1.51 8.01
CA ASP A 75 1.07 1.67 9.30
C ASP A 75 0.66 3.13 9.54
N LEU A 76 1.53 4.08 9.17
CA LEU A 76 1.19 5.50 9.14
C LEU A 76 -0.02 5.76 8.22
N LEU A 77 -0.03 5.18 7.02
CA LEU A 77 -1.12 5.36 6.07
C LEU A 77 -2.43 4.78 6.59
N LEU A 78 -2.36 3.58 7.17
CA LEU A 78 -3.51 2.88 7.71
C LEU A 78 -4.07 3.59 8.96
N SER A 79 -3.21 4.09 9.84
CA SER A 79 -3.63 4.88 11.01
C SER A 79 -4.36 6.16 10.59
N LYS A 80 -3.82 6.91 9.63
CA LYS A 80 -4.48 8.12 9.08
C LYS A 80 -5.84 7.80 8.45
N LEU A 81 -5.93 6.72 7.68
CA LEU A 81 -7.20 6.31 7.10
C LEU A 81 -8.24 5.93 8.17
N ARG A 82 -7.81 5.22 9.23
CA ARG A 82 -8.67 4.87 10.38
C ARG A 82 -9.17 6.12 11.10
N GLU A 83 -8.30 7.10 11.34
CA GLU A 83 -8.67 8.40 11.94
C GLU A 83 -9.74 9.12 11.11
N GLU A 84 -9.59 9.16 9.78
CA GLU A 84 -10.57 9.80 8.89
C GLU A 84 -11.92 9.08 8.90
N VAL A 85 -11.92 7.75 8.81
CA VAL A 85 -13.17 6.96 8.84
C VAL A 85 -13.91 7.13 10.17
N ARG A 86 -13.18 7.15 11.30
CA ARG A 86 -13.78 7.36 12.62
C ARG A 86 -14.36 8.77 12.77
N THR A 87 -13.63 9.79 12.31
CA THR A 87 -14.11 11.17 12.33
C THR A 87 -15.38 11.33 11.50
N LYS A 88 -15.45 10.72 10.30
CA LYS A 88 -16.66 10.72 9.47
C LYS A 88 -17.86 10.02 10.12
N ARG A 89 -17.61 9.11 11.06
CA ARG A 89 -18.63 8.42 11.86
C ARG A 89 -18.96 9.15 13.16
N ASN A 90 -18.48 10.39 13.35
CA ASN A 90 -18.62 11.17 14.59
C ASN A 90 -18.04 10.45 15.82
N GLN A 91 -16.96 9.69 15.63
CA GLN A 91 -16.24 8.99 16.70
C GLN A 91 -14.89 9.68 16.98
N ASN A 92 -14.37 9.49 18.20
CA ASN A 92 -13.02 9.93 18.56
C ASN A 92 -11.97 9.31 17.62
N LYS A 93 -11.02 10.13 17.14
CA LYS A 93 -9.94 9.73 16.22
C LYS A 93 -9.17 8.52 16.74
N VAL A 94 -8.78 8.58 18.01
CA VAL A 94 -8.12 7.49 18.71
C VAL A 94 -9.18 6.57 19.31
N PRO A 95 -9.15 5.27 19.03
CA PRO A 95 -10.04 4.31 19.68
C PRO A 95 -9.69 4.14 21.16
N SER A 96 -10.71 3.98 22.00
CA SER A 96 -10.53 3.61 23.41
C SER A 96 -10.30 2.10 23.62
N LEU A 97 -10.63 1.27 22.63
CA LEU A 97 -10.48 -0.19 22.64
C LEU A 97 -9.86 -0.67 21.33
N GLY A 98 -8.81 -1.50 21.44
CA GLY A 98 -8.21 -2.22 20.32
C GLY A 98 -8.54 -3.70 20.39
N ILE A 99 -9.09 -4.26 19.32
CA ILE A 99 -9.27 -5.71 19.16
C ILE A 99 -8.08 -6.23 18.36
N MET A 100 -7.32 -7.15 18.94
CA MET A 100 -6.26 -7.88 18.25
C MET A 100 -6.75 -9.31 18.02
N ASP A 101 -6.90 -9.68 16.76
CA ASP A 101 -7.20 -11.05 16.34
C ASP A 101 -5.95 -11.64 15.69
N SER A 102 -5.64 -12.89 16.02
CA SER A 102 -4.52 -13.62 15.41
C SER A 102 -5.05 -14.87 14.73
N GLN A 103 -4.69 -15.03 13.46
CA GLN A 103 -5.04 -16.20 12.68
C GLN A 103 -3.76 -16.98 12.35
N SER A 104 -3.72 -18.25 12.72
CA SER A 104 -2.64 -19.15 12.32
C SER A 104 -2.93 -19.72 10.94
N VAL A 105 -1.94 -19.69 10.05
CA VAL A 105 -2.00 -20.38 8.76
C VAL A 105 -1.46 -21.80 8.96
N LYS A 106 -2.28 -22.81 8.66
CA LYS A 106 -1.81 -24.20 8.66
C LYS A 106 -0.87 -24.40 7.47
N MET A 107 0.38 -24.73 7.76
CA MET A 107 1.36 -25.12 6.74
C MET A 107 1.25 -26.64 6.49
N GLY A 108 0.59 -27.02 5.39
CA GLY A 108 0.67 -28.37 4.80
C GLY A 108 -0.43 -29.38 5.14
N GLN A 109 -1.09 -29.89 4.09
CA GLN A 109 -1.12 -31.32 3.75
C GLN A 109 -0.44 -31.48 2.39
#